data_AF-A0A143BN27-F1
#
_entry.id   AF-A0A143BN27-F1
#
_cell.length_a   1.000
_cell.length_b   1.000
_cell.length_c   1.000
_cell.angle_alpha   90.00
_cell.angle_beta   90.00
_cell.angle_gamma   90.00
#
_symmetry.space_group_name_H-M   'P 1'
#
loop_
_entity.id
_entity.type
_entity.pdbx_description
1 polymer ?
#
loop_
_entity_poly.entity_id
_entity_poly.type
_entity_poly.pdbx_seq_one_letter_code
_entity_poly.pdbx_strand_id
1 'polypeptide(L)' 'MRLLALVPAVAILGAPWFANRIEPRILGLPFLLAWISGWVLGTSIVLWLIDWRERSSLPRE' A
#
# COMPACT_ATOMS: atom_id res chain seq x y z
N MET A 1 -8.78 10.21 8.74
CA MET A 1 -8.23 10.20 7.37
C MET A 1 -6.70 10.18 7.36
N ARG A 2 -6.01 10.98 8.21
CA ARG A 2 -4.52 10.99 8.32
C ARG A 2 -3.84 9.61 8.43
N LEU A 3 -4.42 8.66 9.17
CA LEU A 3 -3.84 7.32 9.33
C LEU A 3 -3.92 6.45 8.07
N LEU A 4 -4.91 6.67 7.18
CA LEU A 4 -5.03 5.87 5.95
C LEU A 4 -3.86 6.10 4.99
N ALA A 5 -3.34 7.32 4.94
CA ALA A 5 -2.19 7.69 4.12
C ALA A 5 -0.88 7.03 4.61
N LEU A 6 -0.80 6.62 5.88
CA LEU A 6 0.37 5.94 6.43
C LEU A 6 0.41 4.45 6.07
N VAL A 7 -0.74 3.85 5.74
CA VAL A 7 -0.85 2.42 5.42
C VAL A 7 0.08 2.00 4.28
N PRO A 8 0.07 2.64 3.09
CA PRO A 8 0.98 2.27 2.00
C PRO A 8 2.46 2.53 2.36
N ALA A 9 2.75 3.61 3.09
CA ALA A 9 4.12 3.93 3.50
C ALA A 9 4.70 2.87 4.45
N VAL A 10 3.95 2.48 5.48
CA VAL A 10 4.37 1.45 6.44
C VAL A 10 4.48 0.08 5.76
N ALA A 11 3.57 -0.24 4.85
CA ALA A 11 3.59 -1.52 4.17
C ALA A 11 4.74 -1.68 3.16
N ILE A 12 5.13 -0.60 2.46
CA ILE A 12 6.29 -0.60 1.56
C ILE A 12 7.61 -0.63 2.34
N LEU A 13 7.71 0.13 3.43
CA LEU A 13 8.97 0.28 4.20
C LEU A 13 9.19 -0.85 5.22
N GLY A 14 8.11 -1.40 5.80
CA GLY A 14 8.21 -2.47 6.79
C GLY A 14 8.43 -3.85 6.18
N ALA A 15 8.02 -4.06 4.92
CA ALA A 15 8.06 -5.37 4.29
C ALA A 15 9.45 -5.95 3.99
N PRO A 16 10.47 -5.15 3.57
CA PRO A 16 11.82 -5.66 3.36
C PRO A 16 12.41 -6.32 4.61
N TRP A 17 12.09 -5.82 5.81
CA TRP A 17 12.57 -6.39 7.08
C TRP A 17 12.09 -7.83 7.33
N PHE A 18 10.91 -8.20 6.81
CA PHE A 18 10.34 -9.54 7.00
C PHE A 18 10.55 -10.46 5.80
N ALA A 19 10.44 -9.90 4.59
CA ALA A 19 10.40 -10.68 3.35
C ALA A 19 11.76 -10.74 2.62
N ASN A 20 12.65 -9.75 2.80
CA ASN A 20 13.97 -9.74 2.17
C ASN A 20 15.00 -10.46 3.05
N ARG A 21 14.91 -11.80 3.16
CA ARG A 21 15.87 -12.63 3.89
C ARG A 21 16.70 -13.49 2.93
N ILE A 22 17.96 -13.74 3.33
CA ILE A 22 18.98 -14.45 2.54
C ILE A 22 18.53 -15.88 2.19
N GLU A 23 17.92 -16.60 3.14
CA GLU A 23 17.21 -17.85 2.91
C GLU A 23 15.69 -17.62 2.96
N PRO A 24 15.02 -17.43 1.82
CA PRO A 24 13.58 -17.21 1.81
C PRO A 24 12.83 -18.52 2.11
N ARG A 25 12.10 -18.58 3.23
CA ARG A 25 11.25 -19.74 3.59
C ARG A 25 9.92 -19.79 2.85
N ILE A 26 9.44 -18.68 2.30
CA ILE A 26 8.17 -18.60 1.56
C ILE A 26 8.40 -17.81 0.28
N LEU A 27 8.33 -18.50 -0.87
CA LEU A 27 8.22 -17.95 -2.24
C LEU A 27 9.24 -16.88 -2.68
N GLY A 28 10.23 -16.54 -1.84
CA GLY A 28 11.38 -15.68 -2.13
C GLY A 28 11.08 -14.42 -2.95
N LEU A 29 11.80 -14.28 -4.05
CA LEU A 29 11.69 -13.13 -4.96
C LEU A 29 10.28 -12.99 -5.58
N PRO A 30 9.63 -14.05 -6.10
CA PRO A 30 8.24 -13.98 -6.55
C PRO A 30 7.26 -13.37 -5.54
N PHE A 31 7.37 -13.74 -4.25
CA PHE A 31 6.54 -13.15 -3.20
C PHE A 31 6.84 -11.67 -3.00
N LEU A 32 8.12 -11.30 -2.96
CA LEU A 32 8.53 -9.91 -2.82
C LEU A 32 7.99 -9.04 -3.96
N LEU A 33 8.02 -9.55 -5.19
CA LEU A 33 7.49 -8.87 -6.37
C LEU A 33 5.97 -8.72 -6.31
N ALA A 34 5.24 -9.80 -6.06
CA ALA A 34 3.78 -9.75 -5.91
C ALA A 34 3.35 -8.81 -4.79
N TRP A 35 4.10 -8.79 -3.69
CA TRP A 35 3.89 -7.90 -2.56
C TRP A 35 4.07 -6.43 -2.95
N ILE A 36 5.23 -6.07 -3.53
CA ILE A 36 5.51 -4.69 -3.96
C ILE A 36 4.48 -4.24 -4.98
N SER A 37 4.21 -5.04 -6.02
CA SER A 37 3.18 -4.74 -7.02
C SER A 37 1.79 -4.60 -6.40
N GLY A 38 1.42 -5.48 -5.45
CA GLY A 38 0.16 -5.39 -4.71
C GLY A 38 0.03 -4.09 -3.93
N TRP A 39 1.09 -3.64 -3.27
CA TRP A 39 1.09 -2.38 -2.52
C TRP A 39 1.17 -1.13 -3.39
N VAL A 40 1.80 -1.20 -4.57
CA VAL A 40 1.71 -0.15 -5.58
C VAL A 40 0.25 0.05 -6.00
N LEU A 41 -0.45 -1.03 -6.33
CA LEU A 41 -1.88 -0.97 -6.66
C LEU A 41 -2.74 -0.52 -5.47
N GLY A 42 -2.43 -1.03 -4.28
CA GLY A 42 -3.09 -0.64 -3.02
C GLY A 42 -2.97 0.86 -2.74
N THR A 43 -1.81 1.46 -3.04
CA THR A 43 -1.60 2.91 -2.90
C THR A 43 -2.55 3.70 -3.81
N SER A 44 -2.68 3.30 -5.07
CA SER A 44 -3.62 3.92 -6.01
C SER A 44 -5.07 3.83 -5.51
N ILE A 45 -5.46 2.68 -4.93
CA ILE A 45 -6.80 2.49 -4.35
C ILE A 45 -7.01 3.40 -3.13
N VAL A 46 -6.02 3.51 -2.23
CA VAL A 46 -6.11 4.38 -1.05
C VAL A 46 -6.24 5.84 -1.46
N LEU A 47 -5.46 6.30 -2.44
CA LEU A 47 -5.56 7.67 -2.96
C LEU A 47 -6.93 7.94 -3.59
N TRP A 48 -7.43 6.98 -4.39
CA TRP A 48 -8.77 7.07 -4.97
C TRP A 48 -9.86 7.17 -3.90
N LEU A 49 -9.78 6.37 -2.83
CA LEU A 49 -10.74 6.43 -1.72
C LEU A 49 -10.69 7.77 -0.97
N ILE A 50 -9.50 8.37 -0.83
CA ILE A 50 -9.34 9.70 -0.23
C ILE A 50 -10.03 10.75 -1.12
N ASP A 51 -9.72 10.77 -2.41
CA ASP A 51 -10.31 11.72 -3.38
C ASP A 51 -11.83 11.55 -3.49
N TRP A 52 -12.34 10.33 -3.55
CA TRP A 52 -13.78 10.06 -3.58
C TRP A 52 -14.48 10.61 -2.33
N ARG A 53 -13.84 10.47 -1.17
CA ARG A 53 -14.39 10.97 0.10
C ARG A 53 -14.32 12.49 0.20
N GLU A 54 -13.30 13.11 -0.35
CA GLU A 54 -13.19 14.57 -0.45
C GLU A 54 -14.27 15.13 -1.39
N ARG A 55 -14.43 14.56 -2.59
CA ARG A 55 -15.47 14.98 -3.56
C ARG A 55 -16.88 14.91 -3.02
N SER A 56 -17.19 13.89 -2.22
CA SER A 56 -18.51 13.73 -1.60
C SER A 56 -18.78 14.71 -0.45
N SER A 57 -17.74 15.38 0.07
CA SER A 57 -17.85 16.39 1.11
C SER A 57 -17.95 17.83 0.59
N LEU A 58 -17.69 18.05 -0.71
CA LEU A 58 -17.82 19.38 -1.32
C LEU A 58 -19.31 19.73 -1.51
N PRO A 59 -19.75 20.93 -1.10
CA PRO A 59 -21.08 21.43 -1.41
C PRO A 59 -21.27 21.46 -2.93
N ARG A 60 -22.37 20.87 -3.41
CA ARG A 60 -22.77 20.97 -4.82
C ARG A 60 -23.48 22.32 -4.99
N GLU A 61 -22.71 23.34 -5.33
CA GLU A 61 -23.18 24.63 -5.83
C GLU A 61 -23.66 24.54 -7.29
#